data_AF-A0A2T3XY39-F1
#
_entry.id   AF-A0A2T3XY39-F1
#
_cell.length_a   1.000
_cell.length_b   1.000
_cell.length_c   1.000
_cell.angle_alpha   90.00
_cell.angle_beta   90.00
_cell.angle_gamma   90.00
#
_symmetry.space_group_name_H-M   'P 1'
#
loop_
_entity.id
_entity.type
_entity.pdbx_description
1 polymer ?
#
loop_
_entity_poly.entity_id
_entity_poly.type
_entity_poly.pdbx_seq_one_letter_code
_entity_poly.pdbx_strand_id
1 'polypeptide(L)' 'MNTEQRGDVRAFVQTAERAGGYVWVITLVDFAARQVKRSLVSDENYTTRAAAQDAGEASLKGMASDT' A
#
# COMPACT_ATOMS: atom_id res chain seq x y z
N MET A 1 22.09 6.22 6.00
CA MET A 1 22.56 4.82 5.98
C MET A 1 21.40 3.92 5.53
N ASN A 2 21.67 2.91 4.69
CA ASN A 2 20.76 1.93 4.07
C ASN A 2 20.01 2.34 2.78
N THR A 3 20.75 2.83 1.80
CA THR A 3 20.27 2.96 0.40
C THR A 3 20.37 1.65 -0.39
N GLU A 4 21.02 0.61 0.16
CA GLU A 4 21.35 -0.64 -0.56
C GLU A 4 20.31 -1.77 -0.38
N GLN A 5 19.32 -1.61 0.51
CA GLN A 5 18.27 -2.61 0.76
C GLN A 5 16.94 -2.33 0.03
N ARG A 6 16.85 -1.27 -0.79
CA ARG A 6 15.59 -0.89 -1.47
C ARG A 6 15.25 -1.77 -2.68
N GLY A 7 16.18 -2.57 -3.21
CA GLY A 7 15.93 -3.39 -4.40
C GLY A 7 14.88 -4.49 -4.22
N ASP A 8 14.82 -5.09 -3.02
CA ASP A 8 13.93 -6.20 -2.68
C ASP A 8 12.70 -5.80 -1.87
N VAL A 9 12.60 -4.52 -1.48
CA VAL A 9 11.40 -3.99 -0.83
C VAL A 9 10.46 -3.46 -1.89
N ARG A 10 9.29 -4.09 -2.06
CA ARG A 10 8.23 -3.59 -2.94
C ARG A 10 7.00 -3.22 -2.13
N ALA A 11 6.35 -2.17 -2.56
CA ALA A 11 5.06 -1.75 -2.06
C ALA A 11 3.98 -2.06 -3.10
N PHE A 12 2.82 -2.51 -2.64
CA PHE A 12 1.67 -2.76 -3.51
C PHE A 12 0.38 -2.34 -2.82
N VAL A 13 -0.58 -1.92 -3.65
CA VAL A 13 -1.94 -1.55 -3.25
C VAL A 13 -2.84 -2.75 -3.48
N GLN A 14 -3.62 -3.10 -2.47
CA GLN A 14 -4.73 -4.03 -2.57
C GLN A 14 -6.00 -3.34 -2.13
N THR A 15 -7.13 -3.80 -2.64
CA THR A 15 -8.45 -3.36 -2.21
C THR A 15 -9.16 -4.48 -1.49
N ALA A 16 -9.78 -4.16 -0.36
CA ALA A 16 -10.51 -5.10 0.46
C ALA A 16 -11.92 -4.57 0.75
N GLU A 17 -12.91 -5.45 0.75
CA GLU A 17 -14.28 -5.10 1.11
C GLU A 17 -14.42 -4.94 2.63
N ARG A 18 -15.04 -3.84 3.06
CA ARG A 18 -15.33 -3.57 4.46
C ARG A 18 -16.72 -2.94 4.59
N ALA A 19 -17.62 -3.62 5.28
CA ALA A 19 -18.92 -3.10 5.73
C ALA A 19 -19.69 -2.32 4.64
N GLY A 20 -19.90 -2.92 3.47
CA GLY A 20 -20.67 -2.31 2.38
C GLY A 20 -19.89 -1.30 1.52
N GLY A 21 -18.58 -1.20 1.71
CA GLY A 21 -17.68 -0.43 0.86
C GLY A 21 -16.32 -1.11 0.69
N TYR A 22 -15.33 -0.35 0.25
CA TYR A 22 -13.99 -0.81 -0.06
C TYR A 22 -12.96 0.06 0.64
N VAL A 23 -11.93 -0.55 1.20
CA VAL A 23 -10.74 0.13 1.71
C VAL A 23 -9.54 -0.25 0.86
N TRP A 24 -8.55 0.63 0.78
CA TRP A 24 -7.25 0.25 0.24
C TRP A 24 -6.31 -0.18 1.36
N VAL A 25 -5.42 -1.10 1.03
CA VAL A 25 -4.36 -1.61 1.89
C VAL A 25 -3.05 -1.50 1.12
N ILE A 26 -2.11 -0.72 1.64
CA ILE A 26 -0.76 -0.64 1.10
C ILE A 26 0.14 -1.54 1.95
N THR A 27 0.81 -2.49 1.32
CA THR A 27 1.74 -3.38 2.02
C THR A 27 3.14 -3.25 1.43
N LEU A 28 4.11 -3.04 2.32
CA LEU A 28 5.54 -3.06 2.00
C LEU A 28 6.08 -4.44 2.36
N VAL A 29 6.58 -5.16 1.37
CA VAL A 29 7.16 -6.50 1.52
C VAL A 29 8.62 -6.47 1.16
N ASP A 30 9.44 -7.00 2.06
CA ASP A 30 10.83 -7.33 1.79
C ASP A 30 10.89 -8.78 1.30
N PHE A 31 11.14 -8.95 0.00
CA PHE A 31 11.15 -10.26 -0.63
C PHE A 31 12.41 -11.06 -0.29
N ALA A 32 13.53 -10.38 -0.06
CA ALA A 32 14.78 -11.02 0.37
C ALA A 32 14.62 -11.67 1.75
N ALA A 33 14.06 -10.95 2.72
CA ALA A 33 13.77 -11.44 4.06
C ALA A 33 12.49 -12.28 4.14
N ARG A 34 11.66 -12.28 3.08
CA ARG A 34 10.33 -12.91 3.02
C ARG A 34 9.41 -12.41 4.14
N GLN A 35 9.42 -11.10 4.39
CA GLN A 35 8.70 -10.48 5.49
C GLN A 35 7.88 -9.27 5.03
N VAL A 36 6.71 -9.11 5.65
CA VAL A 36 5.94 -7.86 5.55
C VAL A 36 6.58 -6.85 6.49
N LYS A 37 7.12 -5.76 5.93
CA LYS A 37 7.73 -4.68 6.71
C LYS A 37 6.69 -3.75 7.31
N ARG A 38 5.64 -3.45 6.56
CA ARG A 38 4.58 -2.52 6.99
C ARG A 38 3.30 -2.76 6.21
N SER A 39 2.16 -2.62 6.88
CA SER A 39 0.85 -2.55 6.25
C SER A 39 0.13 -1.29 6.71
N LEU A 40 -0.48 -0.57 5.77
CA LEU A 40 -1.29 0.60 6.00
C LEU A 40 -2.68 0.33 5.43
N VAL A 41 -3.72 0.67 6.17
CA VAL A 41 -5.11 0.54 5.74
C VAL A 41 -5.72 1.93 5.69
N SER A 42 -6.53 2.21 4.67
CA SER A 42 -7.27 3.45 4.59
C SER A 42 -8.25 3.58 5.76
N ASP A 43 -8.28 4.74 6.39
CA ASP A 43 -9.35 5.08 7.32
C ASP A 43 -10.68 5.32 6.57
N GLU A 44 -10.56 5.92 5.38
CA GLU A 44 -11.68 6.17 4.48
C GLU A 44 -12.24 4.88 3.86
N ASN A 45 -13.58 4.82 3.77
CA ASN A 45 -14.31 3.75 3.12
C ASN A 45 -14.89 4.27 1.80
N TYR A 46 -14.52 3.62 0.71
CA TYR A 46 -14.90 4.00 -0.65
C TYR A 46 -16.11 3.21 -1.12
N THR A 47 -17.01 3.85 -1.85
CA THR A 47 -18.21 3.19 -2.40
C THR A 47 -17.89 2.15 -3.46
N THR A 48 -16.76 2.28 -4.17
CA THR A 48 -16.35 1.36 -5.23
C THR A 48 -14.91 0.89 -5.07
N ARG A 49 -14.66 -0.33 -5.53
CA ARG A 49 -13.32 -0.91 -5.56
C ARG A 49 -12.33 -0.06 -6.35
N ALA A 50 -12.78 0.47 -7.50
CA ALA A 50 -11.94 1.30 -8.36
C ALA A 50 -11.51 2.60 -7.66
N ALA A 51 -12.42 3.24 -6.90
CA ALA A 51 -12.08 4.44 -6.13
C ALA A 51 -11.08 4.13 -5.01
N ALA A 52 -11.25 3.02 -4.29
CA ALA A 52 -10.27 2.60 -3.29
C ALA A 52 -8.89 2.34 -3.93
N GLN A 53 -8.87 1.68 -5.09
CA GLN A 53 -7.65 1.34 -5.81
C GLN A 53 -6.89 2.61 -6.24
N ASP A 54 -7.58 3.54 -6.90
CA ASP A 54 -7.00 4.82 -7.36
C ASP A 54 -6.45 5.64 -6.18
N ALA A 55 -7.23 5.78 -5.10
CA ALA A 55 -6.80 6.48 -3.89
C ALA A 55 -5.59 5.81 -3.21
N GLY A 56 -5.55 4.48 -3.21
CA GLY A 56 -4.42 3.71 -2.70
C GLY A 56 -3.15 3.91 -3.56
N GLU A 57 -3.29 3.94 -4.89
CA GLU A 57 -2.18 4.19 -5.81
C GLU A 57 -1.65 5.63 -5.70
N ALA A 58 -2.54 6.61 -5.57
CA ALA A 58 -2.16 7.99 -5.30
C ALA A 58 -1.42 8.11 -3.95
N SER A 59 -1.91 7.44 -2.90
CA SER A 59 -1.26 7.40 -1.59
C SER A 59 0.12 6.74 -1.67
N LEU A 60 0.24 5.61 -2.36
CA LEU A 60 1.51 4.92 -2.58
C LEU A 60 2.52 5.80 -3.33
N LYS A 61 2.07 6.48 -4.39
CA LYS A 61 2.91 7.41 -5.15
C LYS A 61 3.40 8.57 -4.29
N GLY A 62 2.54 9.13 -3.45
CA GLY A 62 2.92 10.17 -2.48
C GLY A 62 4.00 9.71 -1.51
N MET A 63 3.91 8.48 -0.99
CA MET A 63 4.93 7.88 -0.12
C MET A 63 6.27 7.65 -0.85
N ALA A 64 6.23 7.30 -2.15
CA ALA A 64 7.43 7.12 -2.95
C ALA A 64 8.15 8.45 -3.26
N SER A 65 7.42 9.56 -3.32
CA SER A 65 7.97 10.92 -3.51
C SER A 65 8.58 11.52 -2.25
N ASP A 66 8.34 10.96 -1.07
CA ASP A 66 8.90 11.41 0.23
C ASP A 66 10.30 10.80 0.53
N THR A 67 11.06 10.39 -0.51
CA THR A 67 12.47 10.01 -0.37
C THR A 67 13.38 10.99 -1.08
#